data_AF-A0A520GSS4-F1
#
_entry.id   AF-A0A520GSS4-F1
#
_cell.length_a   1.000
_cell.length_b   1.000
_cell.length_c   1.000
_cell.angle_alpha   90.00
_cell.angle_beta   90.00
_cell.angle_gamma   90.00
#
_symmetry.space_group_name_H-M   'P 1'
#
loop_
_entity.id
_entity.type
_entity.pdbx_description
1 polymer ?
#
loop_
_entity_poly.entity_id
_entity_poly.type
_entity_poly.pdbx_seq_one_letter_code
_entity_poly.pdbx_strand_id
1 'polypeptide(L)' 'MHTGVFRNLQTVINHYNVINIAPANTRLDPKLRPNNIGQKLNLTPEETDAVVAFLRTMSGNNLYTDKKWGSPFK' A
#
# COMPACT_ATOMS: atom_id res chain seq x y z
N MET A 1 -3.80 -2.21 5.32
CA MET A 1 -4.12 -1.93 6.74
C MET A 1 -4.59 -3.21 7.39
N HIS A 2 -4.14 -3.50 8.62
CA HIS A 2 -4.45 -4.77 9.31
C HIS A 2 -5.95 -5.00 9.56
N THR A 3 -6.76 -3.94 9.50
CA THR A 3 -8.22 -3.97 9.67
C THR A 3 -9.02 -4.11 8.37
N GLY A 4 -8.37 -4.10 7.20
CA GLY A 4 -9.08 -4.12 5.91
C GLY A 4 -9.87 -2.84 5.58
N VAL A 5 -9.57 -1.71 6.24
CA VAL A 5 -10.31 -0.44 6.05
C VAL A 5 -10.26 0.12 4.62
N PHE A 6 -9.24 -0.23 3.83
CA PHE A 6 -9.09 0.23 2.44
C PHE A 6 -9.55 -0.84 1.46
N ARG A 7 -10.40 -0.45 0.50
CA ARG A 7 -11.06 -1.36 -0.46
C ARG A 7 -10.36 -1.45 -1.81
N ASN A 8 -9.38 -0.60 -2.10
CA ASN A 8 -8.65 -0.61 -3.36
C ASN A 8 -7.22 -0.08 -3.21
N LEU A 9 -6.35 -0.40 -4.17
CA LEU A 9 -4.93 0.00 -4.15
C LEU A 9 -4.74 1.53 -4.16
N GLN A 10 -5.60 2.26 -4.87
CA GLN A 10 -5.55 3.73 -4.90
C GLN A 10 -5.66 4.34 -3.49
N THR A 11 -6.64 3.87 -2.70
CA THR A 11 -6.84 4.34 -1.32
C THR A 11 -5.67 3.98 -0.40
N VAL A 12 -5.00 2.84 -0.66
CA VAL A 12 -3.78 2.47 0.07
C VAL A 12 -2.63 3.42 -0.29
N ILE A 13 -2.43 3.74 -1.57
CA ILE A 13 -1.35 4.64 -1.98
C ILE A 13 -1.60 6.06 -1.48
N ASN A 14 -2.84 6.54 -1.58
CA ASN A 14 -3.24 7.84 -1.03
C ASN A 14 -3.01 7.94 0.49
N HIS A 15 -3.15 6.85 1.24
CA HIS A 15 -2.81 6.82 2.66
C HIS A 15 -1.33 7.13 2.91
N TYR A 16 -0.43 6.63 2.07
CA TYR A 16 1.01 6.93 2.17
C TYR A 16 1.40 8.29 1.57
N ASN A 17 0.55 8.89 0.73
CA ASN A 17 0.77 10.24 0.19
C ASN A 17 0.72 11.34 1.27
N VAL A 18 0.21 11.02 2.46
CA VAL A 18 0.16 11.91 3.63
C VAL A 18 0.87 11.24 4.80
N ILE A 19 2.04 11.76 5.18
CA ILE A 19 2.81 11.24 6.31
C ILE A 19 2.14 11.66 7.62
N ASN A 20 1.61 10.69 8.35
CA ASN A 20 1.04 10.89 9.68
C ASN A 20 2.12 10.81 10.77
N ILE A 21 2.16 11.80 11.66
CA ILE A 21 2.99 11.75 12.88
C ILE A 21 2.19 11.06 13.98
N ALA A 22 2.36 9.75 14.07
CA ALA A 22 1.77 8.97 15.16
C ALA A 22 2.62 9.10 16.44
N PRO A 23 2.04 9.44 17.61
CA PRO A 23 2.80 9.54 18.87
C PRO A 23 3.56 8.26 19.24
N ALA A 24 3.02 7.09 18.86
CA ALA A 24 3.65 5.80 19.08
C ALA A 24 4.83 5.51 18.13
N ASN A 25 5.01 6.27 17.04
CA ASN A 25 6.09 6.10 16.09
C ASN A 25 7.26 7.05 16.38
N THR A 26 8.10 6.67 17.34
CA THR A 26 9.29 7.46 17.73
C THR A 26 10.47 7.35 16.75
N ARG A 27 10.36 6.48 15.74
CA ARG A 27 11.43 6.15 14.78
C ARG A 27 11.12 6.57 13.34
N LEU A 28 10.17 7.48 13.13
CA LEU A 28 9.88 8.03 11.80
C LEU A 28 11.13 8.71 11.21
N ASP A 29 11.48 8.43 9.95
CA ASP A 29 12.65 9.05 9.30
C ASP A 29 12.52 10.59 9.34
N PRO A 30 13.52 11.33 9.85
CA PRO A 30 13.51 12.80 9.85
C PRO A 30 13.21 13.42 8.48
N LYS A 31 13.62 12.78 7.38
CA LYS A 31 13.35 13.23 6.02
C LYS A 31 11.87 13.30 5.69
N LEU A 32 11.03 12.50 6.34
CA LEU A 32 9.57 12.46 6.14
C LEU A 32 8.82 13.45 7.04
N ARG A 33 9.53 14.12 7.97
CA ARG A 33 8.96 15.07 8.94
C ARG A 33 9.84 16.31 9.15
N PRO A 34 10.17 17.07 8.09
CA PRO A 34 10.92 18.32 8.22
C PRO A 34 10.18 19.28 9.14
N ASN A 35 10.92 19.99 10.01
CA ASN A 35 10.36 20.85 11.06
C ASN A 35 9.35 20.14 11.99
N ASN A 36 9.48 18.82 12.12
CA ASN A 36 8.56 17.95 12.87
C ASN A 36 7.11 18.00 12.35
N ILE A 37 6.93 18.27 11.05
CA ILE A 37 5.64 18.26 10.35
C ILE A 37 5.67 17.17 9.28
N GLY A 38 4.69 16.27 9.30
CA GLY A 38 4.57 15.20 8.31
C GLY A 38 4.38 15.76 6.90
N GLN A 39 5.13 15.23 5.94
CA GLN A 39 5.04 15.66 4.55
C GLN A 39 3.75 15.21 3.86
N LYS A 40 3.33 15.99 2.86
CA LYS A 40 2.55 15.46 1.74
C LYS A 40 3.53 15.16 0.63
N LEU A 41 3.53 13.92 0.14
CA LEU A 41 4.45 13.51 -0.93
C LEU A 41 4.02 14.06 -2.29
N ASN A 42 2.77 14.53 -2.39
CA ASN A 42 2.18 15.16 -3.57
C ASN A 42 2.25 14.25 -4.82
N LEU A 43 2.04 12.94 -4.62
CA LEU A 43 1.95 11.99 -5.73
C LEU A 43 0.92 12.45 -6.76
N THR A 44 1.30 12.42 -8.04
CA THR A 44 0.36 12.72 -9.13
C THR A 44 -0.56 11.52 -9.41
N PRO A 45 -1.67 11.72 -10.13
CA PRO A 45 -2.49 10.62 -10.60
C PRO A 45 -1.68 9.61 -11.42
N GLU A 46 -0.81 10.09 -12.31
CA GLU A 46 0.02 9.26 -13.19
C GLU A 46 1.03 8.42 -12.40
N GLU A 47 1.71 9.01 -11.41
CA GLU A 47 2.61 8.27 -10.52
C GLU A 47 1.86 7.20 -9.73
N THR A 48 0.64 7.52 -9.29
CA THR A 48 -0.17 6.55 -8.56
C THR A 48 -0.60 5.39 -9.44
N ASP A 49 -1.06 5.69 -10.67
CA ASP A 49 -1.43 4.68 -11.66
C ASP A 49 -0.23 3.79 -12.03
N ALA A 50 0.97 4.36 -12.15
CA ALA A 50 2.19 3.60 -12.41
C ALA A 50 2.50 2.61 -11.28
N VAL A 51 2.35 3.02 -10.01
CA VAL A 51 2.52 2.12 -8.85
C VAL A 51 1.44 1.04 -8.83
N VAL A 52 0.18 1.39 -9.11
CA VAL A 52 -0.91 0.39 -9.21
C VAL A 52 -0.62 -0.62 -10.31
N ALA A 53 -0.15 -0.18 -11.48
CA ALA A 53 0.21 -1.04 -12.58
C ALA A 53 1.36 -1.99 -12.19
N PHE A 54 2.39 -1.48 -11.53
CA PHE A 54 3.49 -2.30 -11.01
C PHE A 54 2.99 -3.36 -10.02
N LEU A 55 2.17 -2.99 -9.03
CA LEU A 55 1.64 -3.94 -8.04
C LEU A 55 0.79 -5.05 -8.69
N ARG A 56 0.08 -4.75 -9.78
CA ARG A 56 -0.67 -5.77 -10.54
C ARG A 56 0.23 -6.82 -11.18
N THR A 57 1.49 -6.49 -11.50
CA THR A 57 2.44 -7.49 -12.03
C THR A 57 2.84 -8.54 -11.00
N MET A 58 2.63 -8.27 -9.71
CA MET A 58 2.98 -9.18 -8.62
C MET A 58 1.91 -10.26 -8.35
N SER A 59 0.79 -10.25 -9.08
CA SER A 59 -0.22 -11.31 -8.96
C SER A 59 0.25 -12.60 -9.64
N GLY A 60 0.02 -13.74 -9.01
CA GLY A 60 0.33 -15.06 -9.60
C GLY A 60 -0.92 -15.82 -10.01
N ASN A 61 -0.89 -16.47 -11.18
CA ASN A 61 -2.02 -17.27 -11.68
C ASN A 61 -2.14 -18.63 -10.98
N ASN A 62 -1.00 -19.30 -10.72
CA ASN A 62 -0.98 -20.68 -10.23
C ASN A 62 -1.67 -20.87 -8.87
N LEU A 63 -1.68 -19.85 -8.01
CA LEU A 63 -2.36 -19.93 -6.71
C LEU A 63 -3.87 -20.17 -6.86
N TYR A 64 -4.47 -19.66 -7.94
CA TYR A 64 -5.92 -19.70 -8.16
C TYR A 64 -6.37 -20.84 -9.08
N THR A 65 -5.44 -21.55 -9.72
CA THR A 65 -5.75 -22.58 -10.73
C THR A 65 -5.14 -23.95 -10.45
N ASP A 66 -4.02 -24.03 -9.73
CA ASP A 66 -3.32 -25.30 -9.49
C ASP A 66 -4.07 -26.14 -8.45
N LYS A 67 -4.42 -27.38 -8.82
CA LYS A 67 -5.16 -28.33 -7.98
C LYS A 67 -4.51 -28.56 -6.61
N LYS A 68 -3.18 -28.44 -6.51
CA LYS A 68 -2.47 -28.62 -5.24
C LYS A 68 -2.87 -27.60 -4.16
N TRP A 69 -3.39 -26.43 -4.55
CA TRP A 69 -3.89 -25.39 -3.64
C TRP A 69 -5.43 -25.40 -3.52
N GLY A 70 -6.10 -26.30 -4.25
CA GLY A 70 -7.56 -26.41 -4.26
C GLY A 70 -8.11 -27.07 -2.99
N SER A 71 -9.42 -26.90 -2.77
CA SER A 71 -10.11 -27.60 -1.69
C SER A 71 -10.09 -29.11 -1.95
N PRO A 72 -9.69 -29.96 -0.99
CA PRO A 72 -9.74 -31.42 -1.14
C PRO A 72 -11.17 -31.99 -1.07
N PHE A 73 -12.16 -31.14 -0.75
CA PHE A 73 -13.57 -31.52 -0.59
C PHE A 73 -14.45 -31.05 -1.76
N LYS A 74 -13.85 -30.58 -2.85
CA LYS A 74 -14.53 -30.23 -4.11
C LYS A 74 -14.06 -31.13 -5.23
#